data_AF-A0A4R3N556-F1
#
_entry.id   AF-A0A4R3N556-F1
#
_cell.length_a   1.000
_cell.length_b   1.000
_cell.length_c   1.000
_cell.angle_alpha   90.00
_cell.angle_beta   90.00
_cell.angle_gamma   90.00
#
_symmetry.space_group_name_H-M   'P 1'
#
loop_
_entity.id
_entity.type
_entity.pdbx_description
1 polymer ?
#
loop_
_entity_poly.entity_id
_entity_poly.type
_entity_poly.pdbx_seq_one_letter_code
_entity_poly.pdbx_strand_id
1 'polypeptide(L)'
;MQNQSIRTKRTRLAATISLFLGAALLAPLVLQAAPPAGEMDADRSGEPRIEQMTQDLDLTEAQQTQIRTLMETERTQREQRRQSLREGIDAVLNEEQKVKRDTLMQTRLERRLDRMTDRLDLTEEQVAQMKTLFEERRTNPELSRADLRERMSGVLTDEQRAAFEDRFKRHDRGGRSADCGRF
;
A
#
# COMPACT_ATOMS: atom_id res chain seq x y z
N MET A 1 -1.66 72.90 16.04
CA MET A 1 -3.13 73.07 16.11
C MET A 1 -3.77 71.91 15.34
N GLN A 2 -4.93 71.38 15.80
CA GLN A 2 -6.08 70.83 15.01
C GLN A 2 -5.81 70.08 13.67
N ASN A 3 -6.51 69.02 13.22
CA ASN A 3 -7.64 68.17 13.67
C ASN A 3 -7.80 67.04 12.60
N GLN A 4 -8.59 65.96 12.69
CA GLN A 4 -9.51 65.39 13.71
C GLN A 4 -9.20 63.88 13.89
N SER A 5 -10.08 63.11 14.56
CA SER A 5 -10.19 61.64 14.45
C SER A 5 -11.40 61.25 13.62
N ILE A 6 -11.38 60.08 12.94
CA ILE A 6 -12.61 59.39 12.54
C ILE A 6 -12.60 57.96 13.08
N ARG A 7 -13.46 57.72 14.07
CA ARG A 7 -13.92 56.37 14.47
C ARG A 7 -15.14 56.02 13.63
N THR A 8 -15.21 54.78 13.14
CA THR A 8 -16.49 54.15 12.76
C THR A 8 -16.60 52.77 13.39
N LYS A 9 -17.25 52.72 14.57
CA LYS A 9 -17.88 51.49 15.09
C LYS A 9 -19.34 51.51 14.65
N ARG A 10 -19.88 50.40 14.10
CA ARG A 10 -21.32 49.99 14.06
C ARG A 10 -21.51 48.84 13.04
N THR A 11 -22.41 47.86 13.18
CA THR A 11 -23.12 47.28 14.35
C THR A 11 -23.87 46.00 13.94
N ARG A 12 -23.90 44.99 14.83
CA ARG A 12 -25.08 44.16 15.23
C ARG A 12 -25.86 43.27 14.22
N LEU A 13 -25.90 41.99 14.61
CA LEU A 13 -27.09 41.15 14.95
C LEU A 13 -27.83 40.29 13.90
N ALA A 14 -28.25 39.12 14.43
CA ALA A 14 -29.34 38.22 14.01
C ALA A 14 -29.06 37.33 12.76
N ALA A 15 -29.59 36.10 12.64
CA ALA A 15 -30.51 35.36 13.52
C ALA A 15 -30.26 33.83 13.53
N THR A 16 -30.79 33.20 14.58
CA THR A 16 -31.09 31.78 14.82
C THR A 16 -31.36 30.86 13.61
N ILE A 17 -30.83 29.63 13.67
CA ILE A 17 -31.54 28.41 13.21
C ILE A 17 -31.40 27.34 14.31
N SER A 18 -32.54 26.84 14.78
CA SER A 18 -32.61 25.74 15.76
C SER A 18 -32.47 24.39 15.07
N LEU A 19 -31.78 23.43 15.69
CA LEU A 19 -31.90 22.01 15.32
C LEU A 19 -32.31 21.18 16.54
N PHE A 20 -33.39 20.42 16.39
CA PHE A 20 -33.79 19.38 17.34
C PHE A 20 -32.82 18.20 17.25
N LEU A 21 -32.55 17.54 18.38
CA LEU A 21 -32.95 16.13 18.58
C LEU A 21 -32.68 15.69 20.03
N GLY A 22 -33.70 15.14 20.69
CA GLY A 22 -33.56 14.39 21.94
C GLY A 22 -33.84 12.92 21.68
N ALA A 23 -32.84 12.07 21.95
CA ALA A 23 -32.85 10.60 22.03
C ALA A 23 -31.37 10.15 21.99
N ALA A 24 -30.91 9.04 22.55
CA ALA A 24 -31.39 8.18 23.64
C ALA A 24 -30.20 7.26 24.04
N LEU A 25 -30.33 6.52 25.15
CA LEU A 25 -29.51 5.34 25.49
C LEU A 25 -27.99 5.52 25.66
N LEU A 26 -27.56 5.54 26.92
CA LEU A 26 -26.21 5.12 27.31
C LEU A 26 -26.09 3.59 27.12
N ALA A 27 -25.63 3.15 25.96
CA ALA A 27 -25.19 1.78 25.73
C ALA A 27 -23.70 1.62 26.10
N PRO A 28 -23.30 0.61 26.88
CA PRO A 28 -21.89 0.31 27.07
C PRO A 28 -21.30 -0.18 25.75
N LEU A 29 -20.31 0.55 25.22
CA LEU A 29 -19.48 0.12 24.11
C LEU A 29 -18.63 -1.08 24.56
N VAL A 30 -19.17 -2.28 24.35
CA VAL A 30 -18.34 -3.48 24.26
C VAL A 30 -17.45 -3.27 23.03
N LEU A 31 -16.16 -2.98 23.27
CA LEU A 31 -15.14 -3.08 22.22
C LEU A 31 -15.05 -4.55 21.81
N GLN A 32 -15.91 -4.95 20.87
CA GLN A 32 -15.73 -6.21 20.16
C GLN A 32 -14.51 -6.02 19.26
N ALA A 33 -13.35 -6.41 19.79
CA ALA A 33 -12.11 -6.48 19.05
C ALA A 33 -12.31 -7.48 17.91
N ALA A 34 -12.71 -6.98 16.75
CA ALA A 34 -12.69 -7.75 15.53
C ALA A 34 -11.25 -8.28 15.37
N PRO A 35 -11.04 -9.59 15.12
CA PRO A 35 -9.72 -10.07 14.78
C PRO A 35 -9.24 -9.26 13.57
N PRO A 36 -7.94 -8.89 13.50
CA PRO A 36 -7.44 -8.13 12.36
C PRO A 36 -7.72 -8.95 11.10
N ALA A 37 -8.71 -8.50 10.31
CA ALA A 37 -9.06 -9.12 9.05
C ALA A 37 -7.80 -9.12 8.22
N GLY A 38 -7.23 -10.31 8.00
CA GLY A 38 -5.85 -10.47 7.55
C GLY A 38 -5.58 -9.55 6.39
N GLU A 39 -4.65 -8.60 6.57
CA GLU A 39 -4.46 -7.44 5.70
C GLU A 39 -4.09 -7.95 4.30
N MET A 40 -5.11 -8.20 3.47
CA MET A 40 -4.94 -8.73 2.13
C MET A 40 -4.08 -7.71 1.40
N ASP A 41 -2.90 -8.14 0.96
CA ASP A 41 -1.86 -7.26 0.40
C ASP A 41 -2.37 -6.69 -0.95
N ALA A 42 -3.19 -5.65 -0.84
CA ALA A 42 -4.01 -5.01 -1.88
C ALA A 42 -3.17 -4.05 -2.73
N ASP A 43 -1.97 -4.54 -3.05
CA ASP A 43 -0.88 -3.92 -3.80
C ASP A 43 -0.40 -4.91 -4.89
N ARG A 44 -1.25 -5.89 -5.22
CA ARG A 44 -1.31 -6.49 -6.55
C ARG A 44 -1.69 -5.38 -7.52
N SER A 45 -1.05 -5.30 -8.68
CA SER A 45 -1.29 -4.23 -9.67
C SER A 45 -2.79 -4.05 -9.89
N GLY A 46 -3.32 -2.88 -9.50
CA GLY A 46 -4.75 -2.62 -9.53
C GLY A 46 -5.31 -2.65 -10.94
N GLU A 47 -4.49 -2.33 -11.95
CA GLU A 47 -4.84 -2.18 -13.36
C GLU A 47 -5.64 -3.37 -13.93
N PRO A 48 -5.14 -4.62 -13.98
CA PRO A 48 -5.93 -5.76 -14.48
C PRO A 48 -7.23 -6.02 -13.71
N ARG A 49 -7.32 -5.62 -12.43
CA ARG A 49 -8.56 -5.73 -11.65
C ARG A 49 -9.52 -4.57 -11.92
N ILE A 50 -8.99 -3.36 -12.15
CA ILE A 50 -9.77 -2.19 -12.59
C ILE A 50 -10.31 -2.49 -13.99
N GLU A 51 -9.49 -2.94 -14.93
CA GLU A 51 -9.90 -3.31 -16.29
C GLU A 51 -11.06 -4.32 -16.27
N GLN A 52 -10.93 -5.42 -15.52
CA GLN A 52 -12.04 -6.37 -15.31
C GLN A 52 -13.28 -5.70 -14.72
N MET A 53 -13.13 -4.96 -13.62
CA MET A 53 -14.25 -4.26 -12.98
C MET A 53 -14.90 -3.20 -13.87
N THR A 54 -14.15 -2.58 -14.77
CA THR A 54 -14.67 -1.59 -15.73
C THR A 54 -15.40 -2.23 -16.91
N GLN A 55 -14.99 -3.44 -17.32
CA GLN A 55 -15.69 -4.26 -18.30
C GLN A 55 -16.96 -4.88 -17.71
N ASP A 56 -16.89 -5.42 -16.49
CA ASP A 56 -18.01 -6.06 -15.79
C ASP A 56 -19.15 -5.08 -15.41
N LEU A 57 -18.86 -3.77 -15.37
CA LEU A 57 -19.78 -2.71 -14.92
C LEU A 57 -20.06 -1.64 -15.99
N ASP A 58 -19.64 -1.85 -17.24
CA ASP A 58 -19.83 -0.93 -18.38
C ASP A 58 -19.45 0.53 -18.07
N LEU A 59 -18.32 0.74 -17.39
CA LEU A 59 -17.96 2.07 -16.86
C LEU A 59 -17.49 3.03 -17.96
N THR A 60 -18.09 4.23 -17.96
CA THR A 60 -17.70 5.33 -18.86
C THR A 60 -16.24 5.75 -18.63
N GLU A 61 -15.56 6.24 -19.67
CA GLU A 61 -14.16 6.72 -19.58
C GLU A 61 -13.93 7.74 -18.45
N ALA A 62 -14.92 8.59 -18.17
CA ALA A 62 -14.86 9.52 -17.05
C ALA A 62 -14.85 8.81 -15.68
N GLN A 63 -15.68 7.78 -15.50
CA GLN A 63 -15.70 6.96 -14.28
C GLN A 63 -14.42 6.10 -14.16
N GLN A 64 -13.95 5.51 -15.27
CA GLN A 64 -12.68 4.76 -15.27
C GLN A 64 -11.51 5.64 -14.82
N THR A 65 -11.43 6.87 -15.35
CA THR A 65 -10.39 7.84 -15.00
C THR A 65 -10.46 8.21 -13.51
N GLN A 66 -11.66 8.50 -12.99
CA GLN A 66 -11.85 8.78 -11.56
C GLN A 66 -11.42 7.60 -10.66
N ILE A 67 -11.75 6.36 -11.04
CA ILE A 67 -11.33 5.16 -10.30
C ILE A 67 -9.82 4.97 -10.33
N ARG A 68 -9.16 5.17 -11.49
CA ARG A 68 -7.69 5.14 -11.60
C ARG A 68 -7.05 6.13 -10.62
N THR A 69 -7.48 7.39 -10.63
CA THR A 69 -6.98 8.45 -9.73
C THR A 69 -7.23 8.13 -8.25
N LEU A 70 -8.40 7.60 -7.89
CA LEU A 70 -8.70 7.19 -6.51
C LEU A 70 -7.81 6.06 -6.03
N MET A 71 -7.57 5.05 -6.88
CA MET A 71 -6.73 3.89 -6.57
C MET A 71 -5.25 4.27 -6.45
N GLU A 72 -4.76 5.16 -7.30
CA GLU A 72 -3.41 5.74 -7.22
C GLU A 72 -3.24 6.55 -5.92
N THR A 73 -4.20 7.44 -5.61
CA THR A 73 -4.21 8.22 -4.36
C THR A 73 -4.17 7.31 -3.12
N GLU A 74 -5.02 6.27 -3.08
CA GLU A 74 -5.01 5.28 -2.01
C GLU A 74 -3.68 4.53 -1.89
N ARG A 75 -3.06 4.18 -3.02
CA ARG A 75 -1.75 3.53 -3.05
C ARG A 75 -0.67 4.43 -2.45
N THR A 76 -0.56 5.68 -2.88
CA THR A 76 0.39 6.65 -2.32
C THR A 76 0.19 6.83 -0.82
N GLN A 77 -1.05 6.99 -0.36
CA GLN A 77 -1.34 7.09 1.07
C GLN A 77 -0.95 5.82 1.85
N ARG A 78 -1.15 4.63 1.30
CA ARG A 78 -0.74 3.36 1.94
C ARG A 78 0.78 3.24 2.02
N GLU A 79 1.49 3.63 0.96
CA GLU A 79 2.96 3.64 0.93
C GLU A 79 3.49 4.63 2.00
N GLN A 80 2.94 5.84 2.10
CA GLN A 80 3.25 6.81 3.17
C GLN A 80 2.94 6.27 4.57
N ARG A 81 1.77 5.68 4.81
CA ARG A 81 1.40 5.06 6.10
C ARG A 81 2.35 3.92 6.47
N ARG A 82 2.74 3.07 5.51
CA ARG A 82 3.71 1.98 5.70
C ARG A 82 5.10 2.52 6.03
N GLN A 83 5.51 3.64 5.42
CA GLN A 83 6.81 4.26 5.70
C GLN A 83 6.85 4.90 7.10
N SER A 84 5.86 5.72 7.44
CA SER A 84 5.73 6.31 8.78
C SER A 84 5.66 5.25 9.90
N LEU A 85 4.95 4.14 9.65
CA LEU A 85 4.92 3.00 10.58
C LEU A 85 6.31 2.36 10.78
N ARG A 86 7.12 2.22 9.72
CA ARG A 86 8.49 1.71 9.84
C ARG A 86 9.35 2.66 10.66
N GLU A 87 9.31 3.96 10.39
CA GLU A 87 10.06 4.96 11.15
C GLU A 87 9.68 4.95 12.64
N GLY A 88 8.37 4.83 12.94
CA GLY A 88 7.89 4.68 14.31
C GLY A 88 8.35 3.39 15.00
N ILE A 89 8.43 2.27 14.28
CA ILE A 89 9.00 1.02 14.80
C ILE A 89 10.51 1.18 15.03
N ASP A 90 11.24 1.73 14.06
CA ASP A 90 12.69 1.88 14.11
C ASP A 90 13.15 2.81 15.25
N ALA A 91 12.33 3.80 15.61
CA ALA A 91 12.55 4.69 16.74
C ALA A 91 12.40 4.03 18.12
N VAL A 92 11.64 2.93 18.24
CA VAL A 92 11.45 2.22 19.52
C VAL A 92 12.35 0.99 19.69
N LEU A 93 13.06 0.57 18.64
CA LEU A 93 14.02 -0.54 18.72
C LEU A 93 15.39 -0.06 19.20
N ASN A 94 16.00 -0.84 20.10
CA ASN A 94 17.41 -0.67 20.44
C ASN A 94 18.35 -1.31 19.38
N GLU A 95 19.65 -1.06 19.47
CA GLU A 95 20.61 -1.54 18.45
C GLU A 95 20.68 -3.08 18.33
N GLU A 96 20.62 -3.81 19.44
CA GLU A 96 20.58 -5.29 19.41
C GLU A 96 19.33 -5.81 18.68
N GLN A 97 18.19 -5.17 18.89
CA GLN A 97 16.93 -5.48 18.23
C GLN A 97 16.96 -5.12 16.73
N LYS A 98 17.58 -3.98 16.36
CA LYS A 98 17.80 -3.59 14.95
C LYS A 98 18.68 -4.62 14.24
N VAL A 99 19.82 -5.01 14.82
CA VAL A 99 20.69 -6.06 14.28
C VAL A 99 19.92 -7.37 14.11
N LYS A 100 19.17 -7.81 15.12
CA LYS A 100 18.35 -9.04 15.04
C LYS A 100 17.28 -8.97 13.95
N ARG A 101 16.58 -7.85 13.82
CA ARG A 101 15.62 -7.59 12.74
C ARG A 101 16.30 -7.69 11.38
N ASP A 102 17.48 -7.10 11.25
CA ASP A 102 18.23 -7.02 10.01
C ASP A 102 18.74 -8.39 9.55
N THR A 103 19.26 -9.22 10.47
CA THR A 103 19.57 -10.63 10.21
C THR A 103 18.33 -11.40 9.75
N LEU A 104 17.17 -11.24 10.42
CA LEU A 104 15.93 -11.90 10.02
C LEU A 104 15.43 -11.45 8.63
N MET A 105 15.62 -10.19 8.25
CA MET A 105 15.29 -9.69 6.92
C MET A 105 16.26 -10.23 5.86
N GLN A 106 17.56 -10.31 6.16
CA GLN A 106 18.55 -10.91 5.26
C GLN A 106 18.22 -12.40 5.02
N THR A 107 17.96 -13.19 6.07
CA THR A 107 17.59 -14.61 5.91
C THR A 107 16.28 -14.80 5.12
N ARG A 108 15.35 -13.85 5.21
CA ARG A 108 14.12 -13.85 4.38
C ARG A 108 14.41 -13.50 2.92
N LEU A 109 15.36 -12.60 2.67
CA LEU A 109 15.81 -12.24 1.33
C LEU A 109 16.54 -13.40 0.66
N GLU A 110 17.49 -14.04 1.35
CA GLU A 110 18.22 -15.22 0.86
C GLU A 110 17.24 -16.33 0.44
N ARG A 111 16.35 -16.77 1.35
CA ARG A 111 15.29 -17.74 1.02
C ARG A 111 14.33 -17.29 -0.08
N ARG A 112 14.21 -15.99 -0.37
CA ARG A 112 13.40 -15.48 -1.50
C ARG A 112 14.19 -15.58 -2.80
N LEU A 113 15.49 -15.30 -2.77
CA LEU A 113 16.41 -15.47 -3.90
C LEU A 113 16.53 -16.95 -4.26
N ASP A 114 16.79 -17.85 -3.30
CA ASP A 114 16.91 -19.30 -3.54
C ASP A 114 15.71 -19.84 -4.34
N ARG A 115 14.48 -19.59 -3.84
CA ARG A 115 13.22 -19.99 -4.51
C ARG A 115 12.93 -19.26 -5.83
N MET A 116 13.69 -18.22 -6.15
CA MET A 116 13.62 -17.52 -7.44
C MET A 116 14.65 -18.12 -8.41
N THR A 117 15.86 -18.41 -7.92
CA THR A 117 16.92 -19.17 -8.61
C THR A 117 16.39 -20.54 -9.04
N ASP A 118 15.88 -21.36 -8.13
CA ASP A 118 15.31 -22.71 -8.38
C ASP A 118 14.13 -22.72 -9.38
N ARG A 119 13.58 -21.54 -9.70
CA ARG A 119 12.30 -21.37 -10.40
C ARG A 119 12.42 -20.70 -11.77
N LEU A 120 13.48 -19.91 -11.95
CA LEU A 120 13.83 -19.20 -13.17
C LEU A 120 15.21 -19.60 -13.69
N ASP A 121 15.88 -20.56 -13.04
CA ASP A 121 17.24 -21.01 -13.34
C ASP A 121 18.22 -19.82 -13.46
N LEU A 122 18.22 -18.96 -12.44
CA LEU A 122 19.05 -17.73 -12.42
C LEU A 122 20.54 -18.06 -12.34
N THR A 123 21.37 -17.34 -13.10
CA THR A 123 22.84 -17.42 -12.96
C THR A 123 23.32 -16.76 -11.67
N GLU A 124 24.55 -17.06 -11.25
CA GLU A 124 25.17 -16.43 -10.07
C GLU A 124 25.24 -14.89 -10.21
N GLU A 125 25.53 -14.36 -11.40
CA GLU A 125 25.52 -12.91 -11.64
C GLU A 125 24.11 -12.33 -11.55
N GLN A 126 23.09 -13.02 -12.08
CA GLN A 126 21.69 -12.59 -11.96
C GLN A 126 21.25 -12.58 -10.49
N VAL A 127 21.62 -13.58 -9.70
CA VAL A 127 21.33 -13.63 -8.25
C VAL A 127 22.01 -12.49 -7.50
N ALA A 128 23.26 -12.17 -7.83
CA ALA A 128 23.97 -11.03 -7.26
C ALA A 128 23.27 -9.70 -7.60
N GLN A 129 22.87 -9.50 -8.85
CA GLN A 129 22.11 -8.30 -9.28
C GLN A 129 20.74 -8.22 -8.59
N MET A 130 20.00 -9.33 -8.47
CA MET A 130 18.75 -9.38 -7.71
C MET A 130 18.96 -8.98 -6.25
N LYS A 131 20.01 -9.50 -5.60
CA LYS A 131 20.34 -9.17 -4.21
C LYS A 131 20.57 -7.67 -4.04
N THR A 132 21.38 -7.06 -4.90
CA THR A 132 21.62 -5.60 -4.91
C THR A 132 20.32 -4.80 -5.08
N LEU A 133 19.43 -5.20 -5.99
CA LEU A 133 18.13 -4.52 -6.17
C LEU A 133 17.22 -4.61 -4.94
N PHE A 134 17.22 -5.74 -4.23
CA PHE A 134 16.46 -5.88 -2.99
C PHE A 134 17.08 -5.13 -1.80
N GLU A 135 18.41 -5.04 -1.73
CA GLU A 135 19.14 -4.23 -0.75
C GLU A 135 18.94 -2.73 -1.00
N GLU A 136 18.99 -2.29 -2.26
CA GLU A 136 18.64 -0.92 -2.66
C GLU A 136 17.19 -0.59 -2.26
N ARG A 137 16.21 -1.47 -2.53
CA ARG A 137 14.83 -1.22 -2.10
C ARG A 137 14.66 -1.16 -0.57
N ARG A 138 15.56 -1.77 0.19
CA ARG A 138 15.52 -1.73 1.66
C ARG A 138 16.04 -0.39 2.19
N THR A 139 17.03 0.21 1.55
CA THR A 139 17.63 1.50 1.97
C THR A 139 16.98 2.70 1.29
N ASN A 140 16.36 2.52 0.13
CA ASN A 140 15.66 3.54 -0.64
C ASN A 140 14.13 3.33 -0.56
N PRO A 141 13.40 4.10 0.27
CA PRO A 141 11.94 3.99 0.38
C PRO A 141 11.21 4.46 -0.88
N GLU A 142 11.79 5.42 -1.61
CA GLU A 142 11.21 6.05 -2.82
C GLU A 142 11.17 5.12 -4.03
N LEU A 143 12.08 4.14 -4.12
CA LEU A 143 12.09 3.17 -5.22
C LEU A 143 10.78 2.40 -5.21
N SER A 144 9.90 2.56 -6.20
CA SER A 144 8.55 1.97 -6.14
C SER A 144 8.57 0.45 -6.34
N ARG A 145 7.46 -0.24 -6.03
CA ARG A 145 7.35 -1.69 -6.32
C ARG A 145 7.28 -1.97 -7.83
N ALA A 146 6.81 -1.00 -8.63
CA ALA A 146 6.81 -1.10 -10.08
C ALA A 146 8.24 -0.95 -10.63
N ASP A 147 8.98 0.06 -10.17
CA ASP A 147 10.37 0.34 -10.58
C ASP A 147 11.29 -0.84 -10.23
N LEU A 148 11.11 -1.43 -9.04
CA LEU A 148 11.83 -2.65 -8.66
C LEU A 148 11.50 -3.81 -9.63
N ARG A 149 10.23 -3.99 -10.01
CA ARG A 149 9.81 -5.03 -10.96
C ARG A 149 10.39 -4.78 -12.36
N GLU A 150 10.41 -3.54 -12.82
CA GLU A 150 10.99 -3.13 -14.10
C GLU A 150 12.49 -3.42 -14.12
N ARG A 151 13.24 -2.93 -13.12
CA ARG A 151 14.68 -3.22 -12.96
C ARG A 151 14.95 -4.71 -12.87
N MET A 152 14.16 -5.46 -12.10
CA MET A 152 14.28 -6.93 -12.05
C MET A 152 14.10 -7.56 -13.43
N SER A 153 13.12 -7.08 -14.21
CA SER A 153 12.85 -7.61 -15.55
C SER A 153 13.98 -7.36 -16.55
N GLY A 154 14.82 -6.33 -16.33
CA GLY A 154 16.00 -6.03 -17.15
C GLY A 154 17.20 -6.94 -16.90
N VAL A 155 17.21 -7.68 -15.78
CA VAL A 155 18.25 -8.67 -15.44
C VAL A 155 17.93 -10.07 -16.00
N LEU A 156 16.66 -10.34 -16.26
CA LEU A 156 16.16 -11.64 -16.74
C LEU A 156 16.28 -11.76 -18.27
N THR A 157 16.50 -12.99 -18.76
CA THR A 157 16.31 -13.31 -20.19
C THR A 157 14.84 -13.21 -20.58
N ASP A 158 14.53 -13.24 -21.88
CA ASP A 158 13.15 -13.21 -22.37
C ASP A 158 12.30 -14.39 -21.86
N GLU A 159 12.87 -15.59 -21.83
CA GLU A 159 12.22 -16.80 -21.33
C GLU A 159 11.95 -16.71 -19.81
N GLN A 160 12.95 -16.24 -19.05
CA GLN A 160 12.84 -16.02 -17.61
C GLN A 160 11.81 -14.93 -17.29
N ARG A 161 11.79 -13.84 -18.05
CA ARG A 161 10.82 -12.73 -17.94
C ARG A 161 9.40 -13.23 -18.23
N ALA A 162 9.19 -14.03 -19.28
CA ALA A 162 7.90 -14.65 -19.56
C ALA A 162 7.43 -15.57 -18.42
N ALA A 163 8.32 -16.44 -17.91
CA ALA A 163 8.04 -17.34 -16.79
C ALA A 163 7.80 -16.61 -15.45
N PHE A 164 8.43 -15.44 -15.26
CA PHE A 164 8.21 -14.54 -14.14
C PHE A 164 6.81 -13.91 -14.22
N GLU A 165 6.47 -13.30 -15.36
CA GLU A 165 5.18 -12.64 -15.61
C GLU A 165 3.96 -13.57 -15.55
N ASP A 166 4.01 -14.72 -16.21
CA ASP A 166 2.91 -15.69 -16.24
C ASP A 166 2.48 -16.06 -14.82
N ARG A 167 3.44 -16.23 -13.91
CA ARG A 167 3.15 -16.61 -12.52
C ARG A 167 2.58 -15.47 -11.67
N PHE A 168 2.82 -14.20 -12.00
CA PHE A 168 2.03 -13.09 -11.42
C PHE A 168 0.57 -13.21 -11.87
N LYS A 169 0.35 -13.37 -13.19
CA LYS A 169 -0.99 -13.53 -13.79
C LYS A 169 -1.75 -14.74 -13.20
N ARG A 170 -1.07 -15.85 -12.88
CA ARG A 170 -1.66 -17.01 -12.18
C ARG A 170 -2.03 -16.73 -10.72
N HIS A 171 -1.18 -16.04 -9.95
CA HIS A 171 -1.45 -15.75 -8.54
C HIS A 171 -2.65 -14.80 -8.35
N ASP A 172 -2.92 -13.95 -9.33
CA ASP A 172 -4.10 -13.08 -9.36
C ASP A 172 -5.41 -13.82 -9.68
N ARG A 173 -5.36 -14.88 -10.48
CA ARG A 173 -6.53 -15.73 -10.77
C ARG A 173 -6.86 -16.73 -9.65
N GLY A 174 -5.89 -17.12 -8.83
CA GLY A 174 -6.04 -18.15 -7.78
C GLY A 174 -6.76 -17.71 -6.50
N GLY A 175 -7.18 -16.45 -6.35
CA GLY A 175 -7.75 -15.92 -5.11
C GLY A 175 -9.19 -16.34 -4.78
N ARG A 176 -9.81 -17.24 -5.55
CA ARG A 176 -11.25 -17.52 -5.47
C ARG A 176 -11.63 -19.00 -5.66
N SER A 177 -10.98 -19.90 -4.92
CA SER A 177 -11.47 -21.26 -4.63
C SER A 177 -11.12 -21.62 -3.18
N ALA A 178 -12.08 -21.57 -2.27
CA ALA A 178 -12.97 -22.71 -1.96
C ALA A 178 -12.31 -23.82 -1.11
N ASP A 179 -11.78 -23.47 0.06
CA ASP A 179 -11.75 -24.38 1.21
C ASP A 179 -11.78 -23.63 2.56
N CYS A 180 -13.00 -23.27 2.99
CA CYS A 180 -13.30 -22.95 4.39
C CYS A 180 -14.40 -23.91 4.86
N GLY A 181 -14.16 -25.22 4.71
CA GLY A 181 -15.16 -26.26 4.93
C GLY A 181 -14.57 -27.57 5.43
N ARG A 182 -13.67 -27.53 6.43
CA ARG A 182 -13.05 -28.75 6.96
C ARG A 182 -12.82 -28.74 8.47
N PHE A 183 -13.88 -29.19 9.17
CA PHE A 183 -13.98 -29.65 10.56
C PHE A 183 -13.59 -28.68 11.68
#